data_AF-A0A529LL29-F1
#
_entry.id   AF-A0A529LL29-F1
#
_cell.length_a   1.000
_cell.length_b   1.000
_cell.length_c   1.000
_cell.angle_alpha   90.00
_cell.angle_beta   90.00
_cell.angle_gamma   90.00
#
_symmetry.space_group_name_H-M   'P 1'
#
loop_
_entity.id
_entity.type
_entity.pdbx_description
1 polymer ?
#
loop_
_entity_poly.entity_id
_entity_poly.type
_entity_poly.pdbx_seq_one_letter_code
_entity_poly.pdbx_strand_id
1 'polypeptide(L)'
;VAARTISVRTLLVGSLIGIFVVLLYSLKVGGYALDIMDGTVNFVGAFGSKNQVGFFASLGIFSCLAFLVFYRRNWLGFAWTAPIMLLSVYMLAIAHSATSVASLPAVIGVVSLLTMSKVLS
;
A
#
# COMPACT_ATOMS: atom_id res chain seq x y z
N VAL A 1 28.57 -0.91 -5.75
CA VAL A 1 27.73 -0.96 -4.54
C VAL A 1 27.38 -2.41 -4.29
N ALA A 2 27.93 -3.03 -3.23
CA ALA A 2 27.52 -4.37 -2.82
C ALA A 2 26.10 -4.27 -2.26
N ALA A 3 25.10 -4.39 -3.13
CA ALA A 3 23.73 -4.56 -2.71
C ALA A 3 23.68 -5.87 -1.91
N ARG A 4 23.60 -5.78 -0.58
CA ARG A 4 23.26 -6.96 0.23
C ARG A 4 21.96 -7.49 -0.36
N THR A 5 21.99 -8.68 -0.95
CA THR A 5 20.80 -9.29 -1.52
C THR A 5 19.84 -9.57 -0.37
N ILE A 6 18.80 -8.75 -0.24
CA ILE A 6 17.79 -8.91 0.80
C ILE A 6 16.77 -9.94 0.30
N SER A 7 16.37 -10.88 1.17
CA SER A 7 15.33 -11.84 0.80
C SER A 7 14.02 -11.10 0.52
N VAL A 8 13.23 -11.59 -0.45
CA VAL A 8 11.90 -11.01 -0.79
C VAL A 8 11.00 -10.92 0.45
N ARG A 9 11.14 -11.88 1.38
CA ARG A 9 10.46 -11.87 2.67
C ARG A 9 10.82 -10.64 3.51
N THR A 10 12.11 -10.38 3.67
CA THR A 10 12.61 -9.25 4.46
C THR A 10 12.24 -7.93 3.81
N LEU A 11 12.25 -7.87 2.47
CA LEU A 11 11.78 -6.71 1.71
C LEU A 11 10.29 -6.45 1.98
N LEU A 12 9.43 -7.46 1.87
CA LEU A 12 7.99 -7.30 2.12
C LEU A 12 7.68 -6.87 3.56
N VAL A 13 8.32 -7.51 4.55
CA VAL A 13 8.11 -7.14 5.97
C VAL A 13 8.61 -5.72 6.25
N GLY A 14 9.79 -5.36 5.72
CA GLY A 14 10.32 -4.01 5.85
C GLY A 14 9.42 -2.96 5.18
N SER A 15 8.93 -3.24 3.98
CA SER A 15 7.98 -2.38 3.27
C SER A 15 6.67 -2.22 4.03
N LEU A 16 6.10 -3.29 4.59
CA LEU A 16 4.88 -3.22 5.38
C LEU A 16 5.03 -2.30 6.60
N ILE A 17 6.11 -2.46 7.36
CA ILE A 17 6.39 -1.62 8.53
C ILE A 17 6.62 -0.17 8.09
N GLY A 18 7.43 0.06 7.05
CA GLY A 18 7.73 1.39 6.54
C GLY A 18 6.47 2.12 6.06
N ILE A 19 5.64 1.45 5.26
CA ILE A 19 4.37 2.00 4.75
C ILE A 19 3.44 2.33 5.91
N PHE A 20 3.32 1.43 6.89
CA PHE A 20 2.48 1.68 8.06
C PHE A 20 2.89 2.96 8.80
N VAL A 21 4.19 3.15 9.05
CA VAL A 21 4.71 4.37 9.70
C VAL A 21 4.46 5.61 8.84
N VAL A 22 4.68 5.53 7.54
CA VAL A 22 4.46 6.64 6.60
C VAL A 22 2.99 7.07 6.55
N LEU A 23 2.05 6.12 6.55
CA LEU A 23 0.62 6.42 6.54
C LEU A 23 0.18 7.02 7.88
N LEU A 24 0.66 6.51 9.01
CA LEU A 24 0.40 7.10 10.34
C LEU A 24 0.97 8.52 10.45
N TYR A 25 2.18 8.74 9.94
CA TYR A 25 2.77 10.08 9.90
C TYR A 25 1.95 11.04 9.03
N SER A 26 1.48 10.57 7.87
CA SER A 26 0.62 11.36 6.99
C SER A 26 -0.69 11.74 7.66
N LEU A 27 -1.31 10.81 8.40
CA LEU A 27 -2.48 11.07 9.25
C LEU A 27 -2.19 12.13 10.30
N LYS A 28 -1.05 12.03 10.99
CA LYS A 28 -0.66 12.98 12.03
C LYS A 28 -0.48 14.39 11.47
N VAL A 29 0.10 14.52 10.28
CA VAL A 29 0.27 15.83 9.62
C VAL A 29 -1.10 16.41 9.22
N GLY A 30 -2.04 15.57 8.80
CA GLY A 30 -3.42 16.02 8.57
C GLY A 30 -3.57 17.03 7.43
N GLY A 31 -2.62 17.09 6.50
CA GLY A 31 -2.60 18.08 5.43
C GLY A 31 -3.74 17.88 4.44
N TYR A 32 -4.51 18.94 4.19
CA TYR A 32 -5.49 19.01 3.11
C TYR A 32 -5.07 20.10 2.14
N ALA A 33 -5.18 19.83 0.84
CA ALA A 33 -4.91 20.83 -0.19
C ALA A 33 -6.12 20.98 -1.10
N LEU A 34 -6.38 22.23 -1.50
CA LEU A 34 -7.36 22.53 -2.53
C LEU A 34 -6.81 22.02 -3.87
N ASP A 35 -7.54 21.11 -4.50
CA ASP A 35 -7.27 20.74 -5.86
C ASP A 35 -7.86 21.80 -6.80
N ILE A 36 -6.98 22.56 -7.45
CA ILE A 36 -7.39 23.65 -8.36
C ILE A 36 -8.13 23.09 -9.58
N MET A 37 -7.91 21.81 -9.93
CA MET A 37 -8.52 21.17 -11.10
C MET A 37 -9.95 20.68 -10.83
N ASP A 38 -10.21 20.19 -9.61
CA ASP A 38 -11.54 19.67 -9.22
C ASP A 38 -12.31 20.62 -8.30
N GLY A 39 -11.69 21.70 -7.80
CA GLY A 39 -12.28 22.61 -6.82
C GLY A 39 -12.55 21.97 -5.44
N THR A 40 -12.09 20.74 -5.21
CA THR A 40 -12.32 19.97 -3.98
C THR A 40 -11.12 19.99 -3.05
N VAL A 41 -11.37 19.93 -1.75
CA VAL A 41 -10.31 19.77 -0.74
C VAL A 41 -10.04 18.28 -0.52
N ASN A 42 -8.84 17.84 -0.90
CA ASN A 42 -8.46 16.43 -0.81
C ASN A 42 -7.39 16.22 0.25
N PHE A 43 -7.37 15.02 0.83
CA PHE A 43 -6.34 14.65 1.78
C PHE A 43 -5.00 14.44 1.08
N VAL A 44 -3.98 15.10 1.61
CA VAL A 44 -2.63 15.17 1.05
C VAL A 44 -1.57 14.75 2.08
N GLY A 45 -1.93 14.73 3.35
CA GLY A 45 -1.08 14.27 4.43
C GLY A 45 0.26 14.99 4.46
N ALA A 46 1.33 14.23 4.65
CA ALA A 46 2.69 14.78 4.77
C ALA A 46 3.37 15.09 3.42
N PHE A 47 2.79 14.68 2.29
CA PHE A 47 3.50 14.60 1.01
C PHE A 47 3.20 15.76 0.04
N GLY A 48 2.24 16.63 0.36
CA GLY A 48 1.88 17.75 -0.52
C GLY A 48 1.16 17.35 -1.82
N SER A 49 0.96 16.04 -2.10
CA SER A 49 0.16 15.56 -3.22
C SER A 49 -0.76 14.36 -2.89
N LYS A 50 -2.01 14.39 -3.40
CA LYS A 50 -2.99 13.30 -3.31
C LYS A 50 -2.50 11.99 -3.94
N ASN A 51 -1.70 12.10 -5.00
CA ASN A 51 -1.17 10.93 -5.72
C ASN A 51 -0.02 10.25 -4.98
N GLN A 52 0.75 10.99 -4.18
CA GLN A 52 1.83 10.40 -3.39
C GLN A 52 1.26 9.59 -2.22
N VAL A 53 0.26 10.14 -1.50
CA VAL A 53 -0.47 9.40 -0.46
C VAL A 53 -1.15 8.17 -1.06
N GLY A 54 -1.84 8.34 -2.19
CA GLY A 54 -2.50 7.24 -2.91
C GLY A 54 -1.52 6.14 -3.34
N PHE A 55 -0.31 6.50 -3.77
CA PHE A 55 0.75 5.53 -4.13
C PHE A 55 1.23 4.72 -2.92
N PHE A 56 1.50 5.36 -1.78
CA PHE A 56 1.90 4.62 -0.57
C PHE A 56 0.77 3.72 -0.07
N ALA A 57 -0.48 4.17 -0.18
CA ALA A 57 -1.65 3.37 0.15
C ALA A 57 -1.81 2.15 -0.78
N SER A 58 -1.71 2.31 -2.09
CA SER A 58 -1.80 1.18 -3.03
C SER A 58 -0.61 0.21 -2.89
N LEU A 59 0.59 0.71 -2.62
CA LEU A 59 1.76 -0.11 -2.30
C LEU A 59 1.58 -0.91 -1.00
N GLY A 60 0.90 -0.34 -0.01
CA GLY A 60 0.52 -1.02 1.23
C GLY A 60 -0.43 -2.18 0.97
N ILE A 61 -1.48 -1.95 0.16
CA ILE A 61 -2.43 -2.99 -0.25
C ILE A 61 -1.70 -4.12 -1.00
N PHE A 62 -0.87 -3.78 -1.98
CA PHE A 62 -0.06 -4.76 -2.72
C PHE A 62 0.82 -5.59 -1.80
N SER A 63 1.57 -4.93 -0.89
CA SER A 63 2.48 -5.61 0.03
C SER A 63 1.75 -6.53 1.00
N CYS A 64 0.57 -6.12 1.49
CA CYS A 64 -0.28 -6.95 2.34
C CYS A 64 -0.79 -8.19 1.59
N LEU A 65 -1.31 -8.02 0.37
CA LEU A 65 -1.78 -9.14 -0.46
C LEU A 65 -0.64 -10.10 -0.79
N ALA A 66 0.51 -9.57 -1.22
CA ALA A 66 1.69 -10.38 -1.51
C ALA A 66 2.16 -11.17 -0.27
N PHE A 67 2.17 -10.56 0.91
CA PHE A 67 2.56 -11.24 2.14
C PHE A 67 1.58 -12.36 2.54
N LEU A 68 0.27 -12.08 2.49
CA LEU A 68 -0.78 -13.05 2.84
C LEU A 68 -0.81 -14.24 1.88
N VAL A 69 -0.67 -13.98 0.58
CA VAL A 69 -0.70 -15.03 -0.45
C VAL A 69 0.56 -15.89 -0.42
N PHE A 70 1.75 -15.29 -0.30
CA PHE A 70 3.01 -16.01 -0.53
C PHE A 70 3.77 -16.46 0.71
N TYR A 71 3.56 -15.84 1.89
CA TYR A 71 4.45 -16.04 3.03
C TYR A 71 3.79 -16.49 4.33
N ARG A 72 2.48 -16.28 4.54
CA ARG A 72 1.86 -16.67 5.81
C ARG A 72 0.36 -16.95 5.67
N ARG A 73 -0.03 -18.22 5.83
CA ARG A 73 -1.43 -18.68 5.91
C ARG A 73 -1.84 -19.03 7.34
N ASN A 74 -1.34 -18.26 8.32
CA ASN A 74 -1.69 -18.41 9.73
C ASN A 74 -2.40 -17.15 10.21
N TRP A 75 -3.33 -17.31 11.16
CA TRP A 75 -4.16 -16.22 11.70
C TRP A 75 -3.34 -15.03 12.25
N LEU A 76 -2.15 -15.31 12.78
CA LEU A 76 -1.20 -14.30 13.24
C LEU A 76 -0.67 -13.39 12.11
N GLY A 77 -0.47 -13.93 10.91
CA GLY A 77 -0.08 -13.15 9.74
C GLY A 77 -1.18 -12.18 9.32
N PHE A 78 -2.43 -12.67 9.35
CA PHE A 78 -3.60 -11.85 9.07
C PHE A 78 -3.79 -10.73 10.11
N ALA A 79 -3.68 -11.04 11.40
CA ALA A 79 -3.77 -10.06 12.48
C ALA A 79 -2.74 -8.94 12.35
N TRP A 80 -1.52 -9.26 11.90
CA TRP A 80 -0.47 -8.27 11.65
C TRP A 80 -0.75 -7.39 10.43
N THR A 81 -1.22 -7.96 9.32
CA THR A 81 -1.45 -7.20 8.07
C THR A 81 -2.78 -6.46 8.04
N ALA A 82 -3.78 -6.88 8.81
CA ALA A 82 -5.10 -6.28 8.85
C ALA A 82 -5.09 -4.76 9.14
N PRO A 83 -4.40 -4.25 10.19
CA PRO A 83 -4.37 -2.81 10.45
C PRO A 83 -3.70 -2.02 9.32
N ILE A 84 -2.66 -2.58 8.69
CA ILE A 84 -1.94 -1.93 7.58
C ILE A 84 -2.84 -1.87 6.34
N MET A 85 -3.54 -2.96 6.05
CA MET A 85 -4.48 -3.04 4.93
C MET A 85 -5.66 -2.09 5.11
N LEU A 86 -6.27 -2.07 6.30
CA LEU A 86 -7.37 -1.15 6.62
C LEU A 86 -6.92 0.31 6.53
N LEU A 87 -5.76 0.64 7.09
CA LEU A 87 -5.20 1.98 7.02
C LEU A 87 -4.93 2.42 5.58
N SER A 88 -4.41 1.51 4.76
CA SER A 88 -4.13 1.76 3.35
C SER A 88 -5.42 2.01 2.56
N VAL A 89 -6.45 1.18 2.74
CA VAL A 89 -7.76 1.39 2.11
C VAL A 89 -8.39 2.71 2.54
N TYR A 90 -8.32 3.04 3.83
CA TYR A 90 -8.83 4.30 4.36
C TYR A 90 -8.12 5.52 3.78
N MET A 91 -6.78 5.51 3.76
CA MET A 91 -5.97 6.59 3.17
C MET A 91 -6.25 6.78 1.68
N LEU A 92 -6.45 5.68 0.95
CA LEU A 92 -6.79 5.73 -0.47
C LEU A 92 -8.17 6.35 -0.71
N ALA A 93 -9.15 6.02 0.15
CA ALA A 93 -10.50 6.56 0.05
C ALA A 93 -10.52 8.08 0.29
N ILE A 94 -9.86 8.56 1.34
CA ILE A 94 -9.86 10.01 1.68
C ILE A 94 -8.98 10.84 0.73
N ALA A 95 -7.99 10.22 0.08
CA ALA A 95 -7.14 10.91 -0.89
C ALA A 95 -7.84 11.11 -2.26
N HIS A 96 -8.98 10.43 -2.51
CA HIS A 96 -9.73 10.48 -3.77
C HIS A 96 -8.84 10.39 -5.03
N SER A 97 -7.77 9.59 -4.98
CA SER A 97 -6.80 9.51 -6.07
C SER A 97 -7.28 8.54 -7.15
N ALA A 98 -7.85 9.07 -8.24
CA ALA A 98 -8.34 8.29 -9.37
C ALA A 98 -7.28 7.36 -9.99
N THR A 99 -6.03 7.82 -10.06
CA THR A 99 -4.88 7.04 -10.56
C THR A 99 -4.53 5.88 -9.63
N SER A 100 -4.58 6.09 -8.33
CA SER A 100 -4.25 5.06 -7.34
C SER A 100 -5.37 4.01 -7.24
N VAL A 101 -6.63 4.42 -7.37
CA VAL A 101 -7.77 3.49 -7.47
C VAL A 101 -7.66 2.64 -8.75
N ALA A 102 -7.28 3.23 -9.88
CA ALA A 102 -7.04 2.51 -11.13
C ALA A 102 -5.89 1.49 -11.04
N SER A 103 -4.97 1.63 -10.08
CA SER A 103 -3.87 0.68 -9.87
C SER A 103 -4.28 -0.59 -9.11
N LEU A 104 -5.44 -0.60 -8.43
CA LEU A 104 -5.90 -1.76 -7.65
C LEU A 104 -6.20 -3.01 -8.51
N PRO A 105 -6.91 -2.91 -9.65
CA PRO A 105 -7.10 -4.07 -10.54
C PRO A 105 -5.78 -4.63 -11.06
N ALA A 106 -4.81 -3.78 -11.36
CA ALA A 106 -3.48 -4.20 -11.80
C ALA A 106 -2.75 -4.97 -10.68
N VAL A 107 -2.84 -4.50 -9.44
CA VAL A 107 -2.30 -5.19 -8.25
C VAL A 107 -2.92 -6.58 -8.11
N ILE A 108 -4.24 -6.71 -8.21
CA ILE A 108 -4.94 -8.00 -8.12
C ILE A 108 -4.51 -8.92 -9.27
N GLY A 109 -4.41 -8.39 -10.49
CA GLY A 109 -3.97 -9.15 -11.67
C GLY A 109 -2.56 -9.72 -11.49
N VAL A 110 -1.61 -8.90 -11.05
CA VAL A 110 -0.22 -9.33 -10.82
C VAL A 110 -0.16 -10.38 -9.72
N VAL A 111 -0.84 -10.19 -8.58
CA VAL A 111 -0.86 -11.18 -7.50
C VAL A 111 -1.49 -12.49 -7.96
N SER A 112 -2.56 -12.43 -8.75
CA SER A 112 -3.24 -13.61 -9.30
C SER A 112 -2.31 -14.39 -10.24
N LEU A 113 -1.67 -13.70 -11.20
CA LEU A 113 -0.72 -14.31 -12.13
C LEU A 113 0.45 -14.98 -11.39
N LEU A 114 1.05 -14.28 -10.43
CA LEU A 114 2.15 -14.84 -9.62
C LEU A 114 1.71 -16.05 -8.80
N THR A 115 0.46 -16.09 -8.35
CA THR A 115 -0.12 -17.24 -7.64
C THR A 115 -0.29 -18.42 -8.60
N MET A 116 -0.81 -18.18 -9.80
CA MET A 116 -0.97 -19.21 -10.83
C MET A 116 0.39 -19.81 -11.24
N SER A 117 1.43 -18.98 -11.36
CA SER A 117 2.79 -19.46 -11.64
C SER A 117 3.35 -20.39 -10.55
N LYS A 118 2.94 -20.25 -9.29
CA LYS A 118 3.33 -21.19 -8.22
C LYS A 118 2.57 -22.51 -8.25
N VAL A 119 1.36 -22.56 -8.81
CA VAL A 119 0.60 -23.81 -8.99
C VAL A 119 1.18 -24.66 -10.14
N LEU A 120 1.97 -24.04 -11.02
CA LEU A 120 2.62 -24.66 -12.17
C LEU A 120 4.06 -25.14 -11.91
N SER A 121 4.59 -25.00 -10.70
CA SER A 121 5.92 -25.50 -10.29
C SER A 121 5.83 -26.55 -9.21
#